data_AF-V9LJZ5-F1
#
_entry.id   AF-V9LJZ5-F1
#
_cell.length_a   1.000
_cell.length_b   1.000
_cell.length_c   1.000
_cell.angle_alpha   90.00
_cell.angle_beta   90.00
_cell.angle_gamma   90.00
#
_symmetry.space_group_name_H-M   'P 1'
#
loop_
_entity.id
_entity.type
_entity.pdbx_description
1 polymer ?
#
loop_
_entity_poly.entity_id
_entity_poly.type
_entity_poly.pdbx_seq_one_letter_code
_entity_poly.pdbx_strand_id
1 'polypeptide(L)'
;EPIFQFLLVEGLRLLIIEYVQTLMLKKMVCKNPEEREKVSERMSRDSVQLRAIFHKLGLDDCDHLTSVISSVSELLRLTDTSLLGLEVSGLVTKYPDISDEHVSVLLDIRGDVSKDVRGTVLEMLEQNTQLPPEDYQP
;
A
#
# COMPACT_ATOMS: atom_id res chain seq x y z
N GLU A 1 -10.93 -26.42 10.91
CA GLU A 1 -12.35 -26.01 10.99
C GLU A 1 -12.60 -24.88 9.99
N PRO A 2 -13.60 -24.99 9.09
CA PRO A 2 -13.80 -24.02 8.00
C PRO A 2 -14.13 -22.60 8.51
N ILE A 3 -14.85 -22.49 9.63
CA ILE A 3 -15.19 -21.19 10.24
C ILE A 3 -13.94 -20.50 10.80
N PHE A 4 -13.04 -21.24 11.46
CA PHE A 4 -11.81 -20.68 12.01
C PHE A 4 -10.88 -20.16 10.90
N GLN A 5 -10.76 -20.90 9.79
CA GLN A 5 -9.98 -20.45 8.63
C GLN A 5 -10.55 -19.18 8.01
N PHE A 6 -11.88 -19.12 7.82
CA PHE A 6 -12.56 -17.91 7.36
C PHE A 6 -12.28 -16.72 8.29
N LEU A 7 -12.36 -16.93 9.61
CA LEU A 7 -12.06 -15.90 10.61
C LEU A 7 -10.61 -15.41 10.53
N LEU A 8 -9.65 -16.29 10.28
CA LEU A 8 -8.25 -15.89 10.12
C LEU A 8 -8.02 -15.04 8.86
N VAL A 9 -8.62 -15.43 7.73
CA VAL A 9 -8.56 -14.65 6.48
C VAL A 9 -9.15 -13.25 6.69
N GLU A 10 -10.37 -13.19 7.21
CA GLU A 10 -11.06 -11.92 7.42
C GLU A 10 -10.36 -11.06 8.49
N GLY A 11 -9.85 -11.68 9.54
CA GLY A 11 -9.07 -11.01 10.58
C GLY A 11 -7.78 -10.40 10.03
N LEU A 12 -7.04 -11.10 9.16
CA LEU A 12 -5.85 -10.55 8.53
C LEU A 12 -6.23 -9.41 7.58
N ARG A 13 -7.25 -9.60 6.73
CA ARG A 13 -7.74 -8.56 5.82
C ARG A 13 -8.07 -7.25 6.55
N LEU A 14 -8.88 -7.32 7.60
CA LEU A 14 -9.22 -6.15 8.42
C LEU A 14 -8.00 -5.50 9.07
N LEU A 15 -7.04 -6.30 9.54
CA LEU A 15 -5.81 -5.78 10.13
C LEU A 15 -4.94 -5.03 9.10
N ILE A 16 -4.88 -5.52 7.86
CA ILE A 16 -4.15 -4.87 6.77
C ILE A 16 -4.82 -3.55 6.37
N ILE A 17 -6.15 -3.54 6.24
CA ILE A 17 -6.91 -2.31 5.97
C ILE A 17 -6.62 -1.27 7.04
N GLU A 18 -6.73 -1.64 8.32
CA GLU A 18 -6.47 -0.73 9.44
C GLU A 18 -5.01 -0.24 9.46
N TYR A 19 -4.05 -1.10 9.11
CA TYR A 19 -2.65 -0.73 9.01
C TYR A 19 -2.41 0.38 7.97
N VAL A 20 -2.96 0.21 6.76
CA VAL A 20 -2.80 1.16 5.66
C VAL A 20 -3.56 2.46 5.94
N GLN A 21 -4.79 2.37 6.48
CA GLN A 21 -5.56 3.54 6.89
C GLN A 21 -4.85 4.34 7.99
N THR A 22 -4.30 3.65 9.00
CA THR A 22 -3.53 4.30 10.06
C THR A 22 -2.30 5.02 9.51
N LEU A 23 -1.61 4.43 8.53
CA LEU A 23 -0.49 5.08 7.85
C LEU A 23 -0.93 6.38 7.16
N MET A 24 -2.04 6.34 6.41
CA MET A 24 -2.56 7.48 5.66
C MET A 24 -3.13 8.59 6.56
N LEU A 25 -3.80 8.22 7.66
CA LEU A 25 -4.37 9.17 8.61
C LEU A 25 -3.29 9.84 9.48
N LYS A 26 -2.14 9.18 9.65
CA LYS A 26 -1.02 9.75 10.39
C LYS A 26 -0.42 10.89 9.57
N LYS A 27 -0.45 12.10 10.13
CA LYS A 27 0.17 13.30 9.54
C LYS A 27 1.71 13.25 9.58
N MET A 28 2.28 12.25 8.90
CA MET A 28 3.72 12.06 8.76
C MET A 28 4.18 12.53 7.38
N VAL A 29 5.39 13.10 7.34
CA VAL A 29 6.06 13.52 6.11
C VAL A 29 7.52 13.15 6.26
N CYS A 30 8.04 12.37 5.32
CA CYS A 30 9.45 12.01 5.28
C CYS A 30 10.25 13.18 4.70
N LYS A 31 11.14 13.75 5.50
CA LYS A 31 11.86 14.98 5.14
C LYS A 31 13.08 14.74 4.28
N ASN A 32 13.55 13.50 4.21
CA ASN A 32 14.75 13.11 3.50
C ASN A 32 14.69 11.62 3.11
N PRO A 33 15.59 11.16 2.21
CA PRO A 33 15.62 9.77 1.76
C PRO A 33 15.86 8.75 2.90
N GLU A 34 16.62 9.11 3.93
CA GLU A 34 16.90 8.21 5.06
C GLU A 34 15.63 7.95 5.89
N GLU A 35 14.80 8.97 6.12
CA GLU A 35 13.50 8.81 6.77
C GLU A 35 12.55 7.94 5.93
N ARG A 36 12.53 8.11 4.60
CA ARG A 36 11.73 7.24 3.71
C ARG A 36 12.19 5.79 3.77
N GLU A 37 13.50 5.56 3.73
CA GLU A 37 14.07 4.21 3.85
C GLU A 37 13.61 3.58 5.18
N LYS A 38 13.79 4.27 6.31
CA LYS A 38 13.37 3.77 7.63
C LYS A 38 11.88 3.40 7.70
N VAL A 39 11.01 4.24 7.11
CA VAL A 39 9.57 3.98 7.06
C VAL A 39 9.29 2.76 6.20
N SER A 40 9.85 2.68 5.00
CA SER A 40 9.67 1.55 4.08
C SER A 40 10.19 0.23 4.68
N GLU A 41 11.39 0.22 5.26
CA GLU A 41 11.96 -0.95 5.94
C GLU A 41 11.10 -1.39 7.13
N ARG A 42 10.50 -0.44 7.85
CA ARG A 42 9.58 -0.77 8.93
C ARG A 42 8.33 -1.44 8.38
N MET A 43 7.71 -0.88 7.36
CA MET A 43 6.53 -1.45 6.71
C MET A 43 6.79 -2.86 6.16
N SER A 44 7.92 -3.06 5.50
CA SER A 44 8.34 -4.37 4.98
C SER A 44 8.52 -5.40 6.11
N ARG A 45 9.10 -4.99 7.24
CA ARG A 45 9.22 -5.87 8.42
C ARG A 45 7.86 -6.18 9.03
N ASP A 46 6.98 -5.20 9.15
CA ASP A 46 5.64 -5.38 9.70
C ASP A 46 4.84 -6.37 8.82
N SER A 47 4.90 -6.26 7.48
CA SER A 47 4.30 -7.23 6.55
C SER A 47 4.79 -8.67 6.78
N VAL A 48 6.11 -8.86 6.93
CA VAL A 48 6.70 -10.19 7.22
C VAL A 48 6.23 -10.72 8.58
N GLN A 49 6.20 -9.87 9.60
CA GLN A 49 5.79 -10.26 10.96
C GLN A 49 4.31 -10.63 11.03
N LEU A 50 3.44 -9.82 10.41
CA LEU A 50 2.00 -10.10 10.34
C LEU A 50 1.73 -11.44 9.65
N ARG A 51 2.36 -11.67 8.50
CA ARG A 51 2.29 -12.97 7.82
C ARG A 51 2.73 -14.12 8.72
N ALA A 52 3.88 -13.98 9.39
CA ALA A 52 4.40 -15.03 10.27
C ALA A 52 3.47 -15.32 11.47
N ILE A 53 2.76 -14.32 12.00
CA ILE A 53 1.76 -14.50 13.06
C ILE A 53 0.59 -15.33 12.55
N PHE A 54 0.01 -14.97 11.41
CA PHE A 54 -1.15 -15.68 10.86
C PHE A 54 -0.81 -17.09 10.37
N HIS A 55 0.39 -17.29 9.82
CA HIS A 55 0.89 -18.62 9.49
C HIS A 55 1.02 -19.52 10.73
N LYS A 56 1.50 -19.00 11.87
CA LYS A 56 1.53 -19.74 13.14
C LYS A 56 0.14 -20.08 13.68
N LEU A 57 -0.89 -19.33 13.31
CA LEU A 57 -2.29 -19.61 13.63
C LEU A 57 -2.91 -20.64 12.66
N GLY A 58 -2.16 -21.10 11.66
CA GLY A 58 -2.59 -22.10 10.67
C GLY A 58 -3.23 -21.52 9.42
N LEU A 59 -3.00 -20.24 9.12
CA LEU A 59 -3.40 -19.63 7.84
C LEU A 59 -2.25 -19.71 6.83
N ASP A 60 -2.36 -20.63 5.89
CA ASP A 60 -1.43 -20.78 4.76
C ASP A 60 -1.85 -19.89 3.57
N ASP A 61 -0.92 -19.61 2.65
CA ASP A 61 -1.13 -18.87 1.39
C ASP A 61 -1.79 -17.46 1.52
N CYS A 62 -1.46 -16.72 2.58
CA CYS A 62 -1.97 -15.37 2.84
C CYS A 62 -1.11 -14.22 2.31
N ASP A 63 -0.13 -14.50 1.42
CA ASP A 63 0.81 -13.51 0.89
C ASP A 63 0.10 -12.34 0.21
N HIS A 64 -0.95 -12.64 -0.55
CA HIS A 64 -1.74 -11.65 -1.29
C HIS A 64 -2.33 -10.57 -0.37
N LEU A 65 -2.81 -10.94 0.82
CA LEU A 65 -3.39 -10.02 1.80
C LEU A 65 -2.36 -9.02 2.34
N THR A 66 -1.13 -9.48 2.60
CA THR A 66 -0.07 -8.59 3.14
C THR A 66 0.66 -7.78 2.08
N SER A 67 0.39 -8.05 0.80
CA SER A 67 1.17 -7.51 -0.31
C SER A 67 0.97 -6.01 -0.53
N VAL A 68 -0.14 -5.43 -0.09
CA VAL A 68 -0.40 -3.98 -0.18
C VAL A 68 0.59 -3.19 0.68
N ILE A 69 0.96 -3.68 1.86
CA ILE A 69 1.95 -3.04 2.72
C ILE A 69 3.31 -2.98 2.00
N SER A 70 3.67 -4.06 1.30
CA SER A 70 4.91 -4.12 0.51
C SER A 70 4.87 -3.16 -0.67
N SER A 71 3.75 -3.11 -1.42
CA SER A 71 3.61 -2.19 -2.56
C SER A 71 3.66 -0.71 -2.13
N VAL A 72 3.01 -0.36 -1.01
CA VAL A 72 3.11 1.02 -0.48
C VAL A 72 4.53 1.31 0.02
N SER A 73 5.19 0.35 0.67
CA SER A 73 6.59 0.47 1.09
C SER A 73 7.53 0.74 -0.09
N GLU A 74 7.34 0.04 -1.20
CA GLU A 74 8.11 0.21 -2.44
C GLU A 74 7.90 1.60 -3.05
N LEU A 75 6.66 2.09 -3.09
CA LEU A 75 6.35 3.45 -3.54
C LEU A 75 7.05 4.53 -2.71
N LEU A 76 7.11 4.36 -1.38
CA LEU A 76 7.82 5.29 -0.49
C LEU A 76 9.33 5.22 -0.67
N ARG A 77 9.88 4.03 -0.91
CA ARG A 77 11.33 3.81 -1.06
C ARG A 77 11.87 4.24 -2.42
N LEU A 78 11.03 4.24 -3.46
CA LEU A 78 11.44 4.54 -4.84
C LEU A 78 12.23 5.85 -4.91
N THR A 79 13.51 5.81 -5.29
CA THR A 79 14.35 7.02 -5.31
C THR A 79 14.04 7.93 -6.49
N ASP A 80 13.74 7.36 -7.66
CA ASP A 80 13.50 8.11 -8.89
C ASP A 80 12.05 8.60 -8.96
N THR A 81 11.86 9.91 -8.78
CA THR A 81 10.53 10.54 -8.83
C THR A 81 9.92 10.54 -10.22
N SER A 82 10.70 10.37 -11.29
CA SER A 82 10.17 10.28 -12.66
C SER A 82 9.40 8.98 -12.91
N LEU A 83 9.68 7.93 -12.12
CA LEU A 83 9.00 6.64 -12.18
C LEU A 83 7.73 6.56 -11.31
N LEU A 84 7.44 7.60 -10.51
CA LEU A 84 6.29 7.62 -9.60
C LEU A 84 4.96 7.36 -10.32
N GLY A 85 4.76 7.94 -11.52
CA GLY A 85 3.52 7.74 -12.27
C GLY A 85 3.27 6.27 -12.63
N LEU A 86 4.34 5.57 -13.02
CA LEU A 86 4.27 4.14 -13.33
C LEU A 86 4.00 3.30 -12.09
N GLU A 87 4.72 3.56 -11.00
CA GLU A 87 4.57 2.83 -9.74
C GLU A 87 3.16 3.01 -9.16
N VAL A 88 2.65 4.24 -9.17
CA VAL A 88 1.29 4.57 -8.73
C VAL A 88 0.24 3.91 -9.62
N SER A 89 0.45 3.89 -10.95
CA SER A 89 -0.46 3.19 -11.86
C SER A 89 -0.50 1.69 -11.57
N GLY A 90 0.65 1.07 -11.32
CA GLY A 90 0.74 -0.33 -10.89
C GLY A 90 0.02 -0.59 -9.56
N LEU A 91 0.19 0.32 -8.60
CA LEU A 91 -0.47 0.25 -7.30
C LEU A 91 -2.00 0.27 -7.43
N VAL A 92 -2.56 1.26 -8.14
CA VAL A 92 -4.02 1.41 -8.31
C VAL A 92 -4.61 0.29 -9.18
N THR A 93 -3.84 -0.22 -10.16
CA THR A 93 -4.26 -1.40 -10.94
C THR A 93 -4.39 -2.64 -10.04
N LYS A 94 -3.49 -2.80 -9.08
CA LYS A 94 -3.49 -3.94 -8.15
C LYS A 94 -4.50 -3.78 -7.02
N TYR A 95 -4.76 -2.56 -6.57
CA TYR A 95 -5.67 -2.22 -5.47
C TYR A 95 -6.61 -1.07 -5.93
N PRO A 96 -7.69 -1.40 -6.66
CA PRO A 96 -8.60 -0.42 -7.25
C PRO A 96 -9.44 0.37 -6.23
N ASP A 97 -9.39 0.02 -4.94
CA ASP A 97 -9.94 0.79 -3.82
C ASP A 97 -9.07 2.00 -3.44
N ILE A 98 -7.82 2.05 -3.90
CA ILE A 98 -6.92 3.19 -3.72
C ILE A 98 -7.36 4.32 -4.67
N SER A 99 -7.91 5.39 -4.09
CA SER A 99 -8.33 6.60 -4.81
C SER A 99 -7.16 7.57 -5.06
N ASP A 100 -7.43 8.58 -5.88
CA ASP A 100 -6.59 9.76 -6.07
C ASP A 100 -6.30 10.51 -4.74
N GLU A 101 -7.25 10.52 -3.81
CA GLU A 101 -7.06 11.05 -2.46
C GLU A 101 -6.05 10.20 -1.66
N HIS A 102 -6.17 8.88 -1.69
CA HIS A 102 -5.21 7.97 -1.06
C HIS A 102 -3.80 8.16 -1.65
N VAL A 103 -3.70 8.26 -2.99
CA VAL A 103 -2.42 8.55 -3.67
C VAL A 103 -1.86 9.90 -3.23
N SER A 104 -2.70 10.93 -3.16
CA SER A 104 -2.29 12.27 -2.74
C SER A 104 -1.65 12.28 -1.35
N VAL A 105 -2.22 11.51 -0.42
CA VAL A 105 -1.69 11.32 0.94
C VAL A 105 -0.35 10.57 0.91
N LEU A 106 -0.22 9.52 0.11
CA LEU A 106 1.05 8.78 -0.02
C LEU A 106 2.17 9.67 -0.57
N LEU A 107 1.86 10.55 -1.53
CA LEU A 107 2.82 11.54 -2.06
C LEU A 107 3.18 12.59 -1.00
N ASP A 108 2.25 12.98 -0.12
CA ASP A 108 2.53 13.86 1.02
C ASP A 108 3.44 13.19 2.05
N ILE A 109 3.17 11.92 2.38
CA ILE A 109 4.01 11.11 3.28
C ILE A 109 5.44 11.02 2.73
N ARG A 110 5.60 10.89 1.42
CA ARG A 110 6.89 10.79 0.76
C ARG A 110 7.73 12.08 0.85
N GLY A 111 7.07 13.24 0.79
CA GLY A 111 7.64 14.55 1.13
C GLY A 111 8.67 15.15 0.15
N ASP A 112 9.05 14.45 -0.92
CA ASP A 112 9.98 14.94 -1.95
C ASP A 112 9.34 15.12 -3.34
N VAL A 113 8.01 15.08 -3.42
CA VAL A 113 7.27 15.16 -4.68
C VAL A 113 6.94 16.61 -4.99
N SER A 114 7.44 17.12 -6.12
CA SER A 114 7.12 18.47 -6.59
C SER A 114 5.66 18.58 -7.06
N LYS A 115 5.14 19.81 -7.16
CA LYS A 115 3.79 20.05 -7.68
C LYS A 115 3.61 19.53 -9.11
N ASP A 116 4.64 19.69 -9.95
CA ASP A 116 4.58 19.24 -11.35
C ASP A 116 4.53 17.71 -11.43
N VAL A 117 5.38 17.01 -10.66
CA VAL A 117 5.38 15.54 -10.61
C VAL A 117 4.05 15.03 -10.05
N ARG A 118 3.53 15.66 -9.00
CA ARG A 118 2.20 15.34 -8.46
C ARG A 118 1.11 15.49 -9.51
N GLY A 119 1.12 16.59 -10.27
CA GLY A 119 0.17 16.84 -11.35
C GLY A 119 0.20 15.73 -12.40
N THR A 120 1.39 15.38 -12.89
CA THR A 120 1.58 14.29 -13.86
C THR A 120 1.05 12.96 -13.32
N VAL A 121 1.35 12.62 -12.06
CA VAL A 121 0.88 11.36 -11.45
C VAL A 121 -0.65 11.29 -11.38
N LEU A 122 -1.31 12.36 -10.95
CA LEU A 122 -2.76 12.40 -10.83
C LEU A 122 -3.46 12.41 -12.20
N GLU A 123 -2.92 13.14 -13.18
CA GLU A 123 -3.43 13.13 -14.56
C GLU A 123 -3.35 11.72 -15.19
N MET A 124 -2.26 10.98 -14.94
CA MET A 124 -2.13 9.59 -15.38
C MET A 124 -3.18 8.67 -14.73
N LEU A 125 -3.60 8.94 -13.49
CA LEU A 125 -4.65 8.16 -12.83
C LEU A 125 -6.02 8.42 -13.43
N GLU A 126 -6.37 9.68 -13.71
CA GLU A 126 -7.64 10.03 -14.34
C GLU A 126 -7.82 9.31 -15.69
N GLN A 127 -6.74 9.20 -16.46
CA GLN A 127 -6.73 8.51 -17.75
C GLN A 127 -6.84 6.96 -17.64
N ASN A 128 -6.51 6.40 -16.47
CA ASN A 128 -6.43 4.95 -16.25
C ASN A 128 -7.55 4.42 -15.34
N THR A 129 -8.74 5.03 -15.37
CA THR A 129 -9.90 4.54 -14.60
C THR A 129 -10.34 3.17 -15.13
N GLN A 130 -9.83 2.09 -14.54
CA GLN A 130 -10.22 0.71 -14.84
C GLN A 130 -11.26 0.21 -13.84
N LEU A 131 -12.20 -0.61 -14.32
CA LEU A 131 -13.13 -1.31 -13.44
C LEU A 131 -12.35 -2.34 -12.60
N PRO A 132 -12.63 -2.47 -11.30
CA PRO A 132 -12.04 -3.53 -10.48
C PRO A 132 -12.31 -4.91 -11.08
N PRO A 133 -11.36 -5.86 -11.00
CA PRO A 133 -11.59 -7.25 -11.41
C PRO A 133 -12.84 -7.85 -10.75
N GLU A 134 -13.55 -8.77 -11.43
CA GLU A 134 -14.79 -9.38 -10.90
C GLU A 134 -14.60 -10.08 -9.55
N ASP A 135 -13.43 -10.65 -9.29
CA ASP A 135 -13.09 -11.35 -8.05
C ASP A 135 -12.37 -10.46 -7.01
N TYR A 136 -12.33 -9.15 -7.22
CA TYR A 136 -11.66 -8.23 -6.30
C TYR A 136 -12.40 -8.14 -4.96
N GLN A 137 -11.66 -8.32 -3.87
CA GLN A 137 -12.15 -8.15 -2.51
C GLN A 137 -11.41 -6.96 -1.87
N PRO A 138 -12.12 -5.84 -1.58
CA PRO A 138 -11.54 -4.66 -0.95
C PRO A 138 -10.92 -4.96 0.42
#